data_AF-A0A644WI05-F1
#
_entry.id   AF-A0A644WI05-F1
#
_cell.length_a   1.000
_cell.length_b   1.000
_cell.length_c   1.000
_cell.angle_alpha   90.00
_cell.angle_beta   90.00
_cell.angle_gamma   90.00
#
_symmetry.space_group_name_H-M   'P 1'
#
loop_
_entity.id
_entity.type
_entity.pdbx_description
1 polymer ?
#
loop_
_entity_poly.entity_id
_entity_poly.type
_entity_poly.pdbx_seq_one_letter_code
_entity_poly.pdbx_strand_id
1 'polypeptide(L)' 'MPIKYDRLFALLERNDHSSTYWLRQNGIHPRTVDKLKKNQAVSSETIAALCKLLACQPGDIMEYVPEETANQ' A
#
# COMPACT_ATOMS: atom_id res chain seq x y z
N MET A 1 -2.38 -4.57 12.94
CA MET A 1 -1.84 -5.56 11.99
C MET A 1 -0.38 -5.22 11.78
N PRO A 2 0.52 -6.22 11.75
CA PRO A 2 1.94 -6.03 11.54
C PRO A 2 2.29 -5.79 10.05
N ILE A 3 1.35 -5.31 9.22
CA ILE A 3 1.61 -4.99 7.81
C ILE A 3 1.40 -3.49 7.63
N LYS A 4 2.40 -2.79 7.10
CA LYS A 4 2.33 -1.37 6.74
C LYS A 4 2.46 -1.18 5.23
N TYR A 5 1.79 -0.15 4.71
CA TYR A 5 1.84 0.25 3.30
C TYR A 5 2.59 1.57 3.07
N ASP A 6 3.45 1.98 4.01
CA ASP A 6 4.21 3.24 3.87
C ASP A 6 5.08 3.24 2.60
N ARG A 7 5.62 2.07 2.23
CA ARG A 7 6.40 1.90 1.00
C ARG A 7 5.59 2.18 -0.27
N LEU A 8 4.30 1.85 -0.29
CA LEU A 8 3.41 2.18 -1.42
C LEU A 8 3.34 3.70 -1.65
N PHE A 9 3.17 4.47 -0.58
CA PHE A 9 3.07 5.93 -0.68
C PHE A 9 4.40 6.55 -1.08
N ALA A 10 5.51 6.07 -0.52
CA ALA A 10 6.85 6.47 -0.95
C ALA A 10 7.11 6.14 -2.43
N LEU A 11 6.62 4.98 -2.92
CA LEU A 11 6.74 4.60 -4.32
C LEU A 11 5.90 5.51 -5.22
N LEU A 12 4.70 5.90 -4.81
CA LEU A 12 3.86 6.86 -5.54
C LEU A 12 4.55 8.22 -5.65
N GLU A 13 5.10 8.74 -4.54
CA GLU A 13 5.83 10.01 -4.53
C GLU A 13 7.06 9.99 -5.45
N ARG A 14 7.80 8.88 -5.47
CA ARG A 14 8.96 8.69 -6.38
C ARG A 14 8.59 8.65 -7.86
N ASN A 15 7.34 8.30 -8.19
CA ASN A 15 6.83 8.24 -9.57
C ASN A 15 6.03 9.51 -9.95
N ASP A 16 6.19 10.61 -9.20
CA ASP A 16 5.44 11.87 -9.40
C ASP A 16 3.91 11.70 -9.31
N HIS A 17 3.44 10.65 -8.64
CA HIS A 17 2.03 10.41 -8.38
C HIS A 17 1.69 11.02 -7.02
N SER A 18 1.25 12.28 -7.05
CA SER A 18 1.15 13.14 -5.86
C SER A 18 0.18 12.68 -4.77
N SER A 19 -0.62 11.63 -4.98
CA SER A 19 -1.60 11.24 -3.97
C SER A 19 -2.27 9.89 -4.19
N THR A 20 -2.88 9.41 -3.11
CA THR A 20 -3.89 8.34 -3.12
C THR A 20 -5.07 8.59 -4.07
N TYR A 21 -5.25 9.82 -4.56
CA TYR A 21 -6.20 10.15 -5.61
C TYR A 21 -5.81 9.53 -6.96
N TRP A 22 -4.51 9.46 -7.27
CA TRP A 22 -4.00 8.81 -8.48
C TRP A 22 -4.42 7.33 -8.53
N LEU A 23 -4.34 6.61 -7.41
CA LEU A 23 -4.83 5.22 -7.32
C LEU A 23 -6.31 5.11 -7.68
N ARG A 24 -7.14 6.07 -7.24
CA ARG A 24 -8.58 6.09 -7.55
C ARG A 24 -8.84 6.33 -9.04
N GLN A 25 -8.09 7.24 -9.64
CA GLN A 25 -8.19 7.52 -11.08
C GLN A 25 -7.75 6.33 -11.93
N ASN A 26 -6.85 5.48 -11.41
CA ASN A 26 -6.32 4.32 -12.10
C ASN A 26 -7.01 2.99 -11.71
N GLY A 27 -8.26 3.06 -11.25
CA GLY A 27 -9.11 1.88 -11.07
C GLY A 27 -9.06 1.21 -9.70
N ILE A 28 -8.35 1.77 -8.71
CA ILE A 28 -8.38 1.27 -7.33
C ILE A 28 -9.60 1.83 -6.60
N HIS A 29 -10.45 0.94 -6.09
CA HIS A 29 -11.69 1.33 -5.42
C HIS A 29 -11.44 2.23 -4.20
N PRO A 30 -12.23 3.31 -3.96
CA PRO A 30 -12.01 4.23 -2.85
C PRO A 30 -11.93 3.55 -1.47
N ARG A 31 -12.72 2.50 -1.25
CA ARG A 31 -12.69 1.67 -0.03
C ARG A 31 -11.34 0.98 0.18
N THR A 32 -10.72 0.51 -0.88
CA THR A 32 -9.39 -0.12 -0.85
C THR A 32 -8.32 0.92 -0.52
N VAL A 33 -8.41 2.10 -1.13
CA VAL A 33 -7.51 3.22 -0.83
C VAL A 33 -7.61 3.63 0.64
N ASP A 34 -8.82 3.70 1.21
CA ASP A 34 -9.01 3.98 2.64
C ASP A 34 -8.37 2.92 3.54
N LYS A 35 -8.52 1.63 3.19
CA LYS A 35 -7.87 0.52 3.89
C LYS A 35 -6.34 0.63 3.87
N LEU A 36 -5.75 0.94 2.71
CA LEU A 36 -4.30 1.11 2.55
C LEU A 36 -3.80 2.24 3.47
N LYS A 37 -4.49 3.38 3.50
CA LYS A 37 -4.15 4.50 4.39
C LYS A 37 -4.22 4.15 5.88
N LYS A 38 -5.09 3.20 6.25
CA LYS A 38 -5.31 2.77 7.63
C LYS A 38 -4.52 1.50 8.00
N ASN A 39 -3.60 1.04 7.13
CA ASN A 39 -2.86 -0.20 7.32
C ASN A 39 -3.76 -1.42 7.61
N GLN A 40 -4.93 -1.47 6.94
CA GLN A 40 -5.91 -2.54 7.07
C GLN A 40 -5.70 -3.65 6.04
N ALA A 41 -6.37 -4.78 6.26
CA ALA A 41 -6.27 -5.93 5.38
C ALA A 41 -6.91 -5.66 4.01
N VAL A 42 -6.13 -5.93 2.97
CA VAL A 42 -6.55 -5.95 1.57
C VAL A 42 -6.36 -7.36 1.00
N SER A 43 -7.08 -7.68 -0.08
CA SER A 43 -6.94 -8.99 -0.73
C SER A 43 -5.64 -9.10 -1.51
N SER A 44 -5.18 -10.33 -1.76
CA SER A 44 -4.07 -10.59 -2.68
C SER A 44 -4.35 -10.07 -4.10
N GLU A 45 -5.61 -10.08 -4.54
CA GLU A 45 -6.02 -9.47 -5.82
C GLU A 45 -5.76 -7.96 -5.86
N THR A 46 -5.99 -7.25 -4.74
CA THR A 46 -5.66 -5.83 -4.63
C THR A 46 -4.15 -5.62 -4.78
N ILE A 47 -3.36 -6.44 -4.09
CA ILE A 47 -1.89 -6.37 -4.13
C ILE A 47 -1.42 -6.61 -5.56
N ALA A 48 -1.95 -7.63 -6.25
CA ALA A 48 -1.62 -7.93 -7.64
C ALA A 48 -1.99 -6.77 -8.60
N ALA A 49 -3.16 -6.15 -8.39
CA ALA A 49 -3.57 -4.98 -9.17
C ALA A 49 -2.63 -3.79 -8.98
N LEU A 50 -2.21 -3.51 -7.74
CA LEU A 50 -1.23 -2.46 -7.44
C LEU A 50 0.14 -2.76 -8.04
N CYS A 51 0.61 -4.00 -7.92
CA CYS A 51 1.88 -4.45 -8.50
C CYS A 51 1.89 -4.28 -10.02
N LYS A 52 0.78 -4.66 -10.69
CA LYS A 52 0.62 -4.47 -12.13
C LYS A 52 0.56 -2.99 -12.51
N LEU A 53 -0.18 -2.19 -11.76
CA LEU A 53 -0.37 -0.76 -12.02
C LEU A 53 0.92 0.05 -11.87
N LEU A 54 1.73 -0.29 -10.87
CA LEU A 54 2.98 0.40 -10.53
C LEU A 54 4.23 -0.30 -11.07
N ALA A 55 4.06 -1.39 -11.83
CA ALA A 55 5.13 -2.25 -12.33
C ALA A 55 6.16 -2.63 -11.23
N CYS A 56 5.68 -3.04 -10.05
CA CYS A 56 6.49 -3.32 -8.88
C CYS A 56 6.17 -4.70 -8.26
N GLN A 57 6.95 -5.10 -7.26
CA GLN A 57 6.71 -6.32 -6.47
C GLN A 57 5.93 -6.01 -5.17
N PRO A 58 5.28 -7.00 -4.55
CA PRO A 58 4.57 -6.79 -3.29
C PRO A 58 5.44 -6.18 -2.18
N GLY A 59 6.71 -6.60 -2.08
CA GLY A 59 7.67 -6.06 -1.11
C GLY A 59 8.05 -4.59 -1.32
N ASP A 60 7.77 -4.03 -2.49
CA ASP A 60 7.97 -2.60 -2.78
C ASP A 60 6.82 -1.74 -2.26
N ILE A 61 5.66 -2.33 -1.98
CA ILE A 61 4.45 -1.61 -1.58
C ILE A 61 3.98 -1.93 -0.16
N MET A 62 4.42 -3.06 0.41
CA MET A 62 4.08 -3.45 1.78
C MET A 62 5.26 -4.05 2.52
N GLU A 63 5.25 -3.90 3.84
CA GLU A 63 6.28 -4.41 4.73
C GLU A 63 5.63 -5.07 5.95
N TYR A 64 6.22 -6.17 6.40
CA TYR A 64 5.92 -6.73 7.72
C TYR A 64 6.74 -6.02 8.79
N VAL A 65 6.06 -5.36 9.72
CA VAL A 65 6.63 -4.71 10.89
C VAL A 65 6.20 -5.53 12.10
N PRO A 66 7.12 -6.29 12.74
CA PRO A 66 6.83 -6.98 13.98
C PRO A 66 6.23 -6.01 15.00
N GLU A 67 5.20 -6.41 15.73
CA GLU A 67 4.79 -5.63 16.90
C GLU A 67 5.99 -5.62 17.86
N GLU A 68 6.54 -4.43 18.14
CA GLU A 68 7.55 -4.29 19.18
C GLU A 68 6.96 -4.91 20.44
N THR A 69 7.54 -6.02 20.88
CA THR A 69 7.45 -6.44 22.28
C THR A 69 8.03 -5.27 23.07
N ALA A 70 7.17 -4.36 23.52
CA ALA A 70 7.48 -3.37 24.54
C ALA A 70 7.82 -4.16 25.82
N ASN A 71 9.09 -4.55 25.93
CA ASN A 71 9.64 -5.24 27.08
C ASN A 71 11.07 -4.75 27.26
N GLN A 72 11.19 -3.55 27.83
CA GLN A 72 12.28 -3.15 28.72
C GLN A 72 11.68 -2.31 29.84
#